data_AF-A0A2M7LJE0-F1
#
_entry.id   AF-A0A2M7LJE0-F1
#
_cell.length_a   1.000
_cell.length_b   1.000
_cell.length_c   1.000
_cell.angle_alpha   90.00
_cell.angle_beta   90.00
_cell.angle_gamma   90.00
#
_symmetry.space_group_name_H-M   'P 1'
#
loop_
_entity.id
_entity.type
_entity.pdbx_description
1 polymer ?
#
loop_
_entity_poly.entity_id
_entity_poly.type
_entity_poly.pdbx_seq_one_letter_code
_entity_poly.pdbx_strand_id
1 'polypeptide(L)' 'MDKYTATYVSHSSISTFLACPRAYFLKNVYKDPKSKHKIKIMSPPLALGQAVHEVIESLSEIKT' A
#
# COMPACT_ATOMS: atom_id res chain seq x y z
N MET A 1 -17.91 2.04 19.51
CA MET A 1 -17.42 0.89 18.72
C MET A 1 -15.91 0.88 18.89
N ASP A 2 -15.37 -0.09 19.62
CA ASP A 2 -13.95 -0.16 19.90
C ASP A 2 -13.17 -0.37 18.60
N LYS A 3 -12.28 0.58 18.27
CA LYS A 3 -11.48 0.57 17.04
C LYS A 3 -10.61 -0.68 16.90
N TYR A 4 -10.38 -1.40 18.00
CA TYR A 4 -9.48 -2.54 18.10
C TYR A 4 -10.19 -3.89 18.22
N THR A 5 -11.54 -3.94 18.25
CA THR A 5 -12.27 -5.22 18.31
C THR A 5 -12.02 -6.07 17.05
N ALA A 6 -11.88 -5.42 15.89
CA ALA A 6 -11.42 -6.06 14.65
C ALA A 6 -10.67 -5.03 13.80
N THR A 7 -9.39 -5.30 13.51
CA THR A 7 -8.58 -4.44 12.64
C THR A 7 -8.45 -5.11 11.27
N TYR A 8 -8.97 -4.49 10.22
CA TYR A 8 -8.78 -4.96 8.85
C TYR A 8 -7.36 -4.61 8.39
N VAL A 9 -6.60 -5.62 7.97
CA VAL A 9 -5.22 -5.48 7.49
C VAL A 9 -5.10 -6.26 6.19
N SER A 10 -4.37 -5.71 5.21
CA SER A 10 -4.07 -6.43 3.97
C SER A 10 -2.99 -7.49 4.18
N HIS A 11 -2.95 -8.50 3.31
CA HIS A 11 -1.93 -9.55 3.34
C HIS A 11 -0.49 -8.99 3.28
N SER A 12 -0.26 -7.94 2.48
CA SER A 12 1.04 -7.30 2.37
C SER A 12 1.39 -6.43 3.58
N SER A 13 0.41 -5.86 4.26
CA SER A 13 0.65 -5.07 5.47
C SER A 13 0.98 -5.97 6.67
N ILE A 14 0.31 -7.12 6.83
CA ILE A 14 0.61 -8.04 7.93
C ILE A 14 2.00 -8.69 7.79
N SER A 15 2.42 -9.04 6.58
CA SER A 15 3.77 -9.58 6.36
C SER A 15 4.85 -8.56 6.75
N THR A 16 4.65 -7.26 6.46
CA THR A 16 5.58 -6.22 6.91
C THR A 16 5.59 -6.05 8.43
N PHE A 17 4.45 -6.26 9.09
CA PHE A 17 4.37 -6.19 10.54
C PHE A 17 5.12 -7.35 11.19
N LEU A 18 4.91 -8.58 10.68
CA LEU A 18 5.60 -9.79 11.15
C LEU A 18 7.12 -9.67 10.99
N ALA A 19 7.58 -9.08 9.89
CA ALA A 19 9.01 -8.84 9.67
C ALA A 19 9.56 -7.74 10.59
N CYS A 20 8.85 -6.61 10.72
CA CYS A 20 9.22 -5.52 11.60
C CYS A 20 8.04 -4.59 11.91
N PRO A 21 7.55 -4.52 13.17
CA PRO A 21 6.44 -3.66 13.56
C PRO A 21 6.67 -2.17 13.27
N ARG A 22 7.93 -1.70 13.41
CA ARG A 22 8.31 -0.31 13.11
C ARG A 22 8.21 -0.01 11.61
N ALA A 23 8.62 -0.95 10.76
CA ALA A 23 8.50 -0.80 9.31
C ALA A 23 7.04 -0.74 8.87
N TYR A 24 6.16 -1.56 9.48
CA TYR A 24 4.71 -1.47 9.27
C TYR A 24 4.17 -0.09 9.61
N PHE A 25 4.53 0.47 10.77
CA PHE A 25 4.08 1.80 11.18
C PHE A 25 4.49 2.87 10.16
N LEU A 26 5.78 2.92 9.79
CA LEU A 26 6.31 3.91 8.86
C LEU A 26 5.69 3.80 7.46
N LYS A 27 5.45 2.59 6.97
CA LYS A 27 4.92 2.33 5.63
C LYS A 27 3.40 2.52 5.52
N ASN A 28 2.64 2.12 6.54
CA ASN A 28 1.18 2.01 6.45
C ASN A 28 0.44 3.09 7.27
N VAL A 29 0.98 3.48 8.42
CA VAL A 29 0.29 4.33 9.42
C VAL A 29 0.81 5.77 9.42
N TYR A 30 2.13 5.94 9.35
CA TYR A 30 2.80 7.24 9.49
C TYR A 30 2.42 8.20 8.34
N LYS A 31 2.21 9.46 8.72
CA LYS A 31 2.05 10.60 7.82
C LYS A 31 2.91 11.73 8.37
N ASP A 32 3.58 12.46 7.50
CA ASP A 32 4.35 13.63 7.90
C ASP A 32 3.43 14.66 8.59
N PRO A 33 3.73 15.13 9.81
CA PRO A 33 2.88 16.07 10.53
C PRO A 33 2.68 17.40 9.80
N LYS A 34 3.61 17.81 8.93
CA LYS A 34 3.52 19.08 8.19
C LYS A 34 2.70 18.95 6.91
N SER A 35 3.02 17.98 6.05
CA SER A 35 2.36 17.79 4.75
C SER A 35 1.16 16.83 4.77
N LYS A 36 1.01 16.04 5.84
CA LYS A 36 0.07 14.90 5.93
C LYS A 36 0.27 13.82 4.85
N HIS A 37 1.38 13.87 4.12
CA HIS A 37 1.72 12.87 3.11
C HIS A 37 2.29 11.60 3.74
N LYS A 38 1.98 10.45 3.14
CA LYS A 38 2.57 9.17 3.53
C LYS A 38 3.95 9.02 2.90
N ILE A 39 4.85 8.36 3.62
CA ILE A 39 6.15 7.96 3.07
C ILE A 39 5.94 6.72 2.21
N LYS A 40 6.38 6.76 0.95
CA LYS A 40 6.39 5.60 0.06
C LYS A 40 7.73 5.54 -0.67
N ILE A 41 8.33 4.36 -0.68
CA ILE A 41 9.57 4.09 -1.43
C ILE A 41 9.16 3.65 -2.83
N MET A 42 9.64 4.36 -3.85
CA MET A 42 9.46 4.03 -5.25
C MET A 42 10.73 3.38 -5.80
N SER A 43 10.58 2.25 -6.50
CA SER A 43 11.67 1.58 -7.20
C SER A 43 11.33 1.44 -8.70
N PRO A 44 12.33 1.37 -9.59
CA PRO A 44 12.08 1.25 -11.02
C PRO A 44 11.19 0.04 -11.40
N PRO A 45 11.38 -1.17 -10.83
CA PRO A 45 10.50 -2.30 -11.13
C PRO A 45 9.05 -2.10 -10.67
N LEU A 46 8.85 -1.45 -9.52
CA LEU A 46 7.51 -1.13 -9.02
C LEU A 46 6.80 -0.15 -9.96
N ALA A 47 7.50 0.90 -10.41
CA ALA A 47 6.95 1.90 -11.31
C ALA A 47 6.55 1.27 -12.67
N LEU A 48 7.41 0.40 -13.22
CA LEU A 48 7.09 -0.34 -14.44
C LEU A 48 5.85 -1.21 -14.27
N GLY A 49 5.77 -1.97 -13.18
CA GLY A 49 4.61 -2.80 -12.87
C GLY A 49 3.32 -1.98 -12.77
N GLN A 50 3.37 -0.80 -12.14
CA GLN A 50 2.21 0.09 -12.06
C GLN A 50 1.73 0.56 -13.44
N ALA A 51 2.65 1.02 -14.30
CA ALA A 51 2.30 1.49 -15.64
C ALA A 51 1.69 0.37 -16.51
N VAL A 52 2.22 -0.86 -16.40
CA VAL A 52 1.70 -2.02 -17.14
C VAL A 52 0.32 -2.42 -16.60
N HIS A 53 0.14 -2.47 -15.28
CA HIS A 53 -1.14 -2.80 -14.66
C HIS A 53 -2.25 -1.81 -15.06
N GLU A 54 -1.95 -0.51 -15.07
CA GLU A 54 -2.90 0.53 -15.48
C GLU A 54 -3.43 0.31 -16.90
N VAL A 55 -2.55 -0.01 -17.84
CA VAL A 55 -2.94 -0.27 -19.24
C VAL A 55 -3.74 -1.56 -19.36
N ILE A 56 -3.30 -2.65 -18.74
CA ILE A 56 -4.01 -3.95 -18.85
C ILE A 56 -5.39 -3.88 -18.19
N GLU A 57 -5.50 -3.24 -17.03
CA GLU A 57 -6.77 -3.09 -16.31
C GLU A 57 -7.77 -2.27 -17.15
N SER A 58 -7.34 -1.15 -17.73
CA SER A 58 -8.21 -0.36 -18.63
C SER A 58 -8.67 -1.13 -19.88
N LEU A 59 -7.81 -1.97 -20.46
CA LEU A 59 -8.19 -2.81 -21.60
C LEU A 59 -9.16 -3.93 -21.21
N SER A 60 -9.10 -4.43 -19.97
CA SER A 60 -9.97 -5.51 -19.49
C SER A 60 -11.45 -5.10 -19.35
N GLU A 61 -11.72 -3.80 -19.24
CA GLU A 61 -13.08 -3.26 -19.20
C GLU A 61 -13.74 -3.24 -20.59
N ILE A 62 -12.95 -3.29 -21.66
CA ILE A 62 -13.45 -3.33 -23.03
C ILE A 62 -13.91 -4.76 -23.33
N LYS A 63 -15.21 -4.95 -23.56
CA LYS A 63 -15.74 -6.21 -24.08
C LYS A 63 -15.29 -6.40 -25.52
N THR A 64 -14.42 -7.37 -25.75
CA THR A 64 -14.10 -7.91 -27.08
C THR A 64 -15.21 -8.83 -27.56
#